data_AF-A0A2A5AUW3-F1
#
_entry.id   AF-A0A2A5AUW3-F1
#
_cell.length_a   1.000
_cell.length_b   1.000
_cell.length_c   1.000
_cell.angle_alpha   90.00
_cell.angle_beta   90.00
_cell.angle_gamma   90.00
#
_symmetry.space_group_name_H-M   'P 1'
#
loop_
_entity.id
_entity.type
_entity.pdbx_description
1 polymer ?
#
loop_
_entity_poly.entity_id
_entity_poly.type
_entity_poly.pdbx_seq_one_letter_code
_entity_poly.pdbx_strand_id
1 'polypeptide(L)'
;MRNKSLACLVLTLVVGTLPTIVDAQVRAIYDQGSSALTRQLQRLQTTASVLHTGAHPDDEDSALIAYHARRMSARTAYLSLTRGSG
;
A
#
# COMPACT_ATOMS: atom_id res chain seq x y z
N MET A 1 -5.51 52.64 -1.21
CA MET A 1 -4.30 51.81 -1.37
C MET A 1 -4.14 50.76 -0.27
N ARG A 2 -4.45 51.08 1.00
CA ARG A 2 -4.33 50.18 2.18
C ARG A 2 -5.26 48.94 2.18
N ASN A 3 -6.43 49.04 1.55
CA ASN A 3 -7.44 48.00 1.43
C ASN A 3 -7.11 46.92 0.37
N LYS A 4 -6.40 47.29 -0.70
CA LYS A 4 -5.97 46.33 -1.74
C LYS A 4 -4.88 45.38 -1.25
N SER A 5 -3.96 45.88 -0.41
CA SER A 5 -2.90 45.07 0.20
C SER A 5 -3.42 44.09 1.26
N LEU A 6 -4.43 44.48 2.05
CA LEU A 6 -5.10 43.58 2.99
C LEU A 6 -5.86 42.46 2.28
N ALA A 7 -6.58 42.77 1.20
CA ALA A 7 -7.26 41.76 0.39
C ALA A 7 -6.28 40.76 -0.22
N CYS A 8 -5.11 41.23 -0.68
CA CYS A 8 -4.06 40.37 -1.23
C CYS A 8 -3.47 39.42 -0.16
N LEU A 9 -3.28 39.91 1.07
CA LEU A 9 -2.73 39.12 2.18
C LEU A 9 -3.72 38.07 2.71
N VAL A 10 -5.02 38.38 2.70
CA VAL A 10 -6.07 37.40 3.02
C VAL A 10 -6.15 36.33 1.94
N LEU A 11 -6.06 36.72 0.67
CA LEU A 11 -6.11 35.78 -0.45
C LEU A 11 -4.92 34.80 -0.45
N THR A 12 -3.71 35.27 -0.15
CA THR A 12 -2.53 34.40 -0.04
C THR A 12 -2.62 33.45 1.16
N LEU A 13 -3.20 33.89 2.28
CA LEU A 13 -3.42 33.02 3.44
C LEU A 13 -4.46 31.91 3.14
N VAL A 14 -5.52 32.24 2.40
CA VAL A 14 -6.56 31.27 1.99
C VAL A 14 -6.01 30.25 1.00
N VAL A 15 -5.19 30.68 0.03
CA VAL A 15 -4.59 29.75 -0.95
C VAL A 15 -3.51 28.86 -0.30
N GLY A 16 -2.74 29.38 0.65
CA GLY A 16 -1.68 28.64 1.34
C GLY A 16 -2.17 27.55 2.31
N THR A 17 -3.46 27.52 2.66
CA THR A 17 -4.04 26.51 3.55
C THR A 17 -4.75 25.37 2.82
N LEU A 18 -4.75 25.39 1.48
CA LEU A 18 -5.27 24.28 0.69
C LEU A 18 -4.35 23.06 0.86
N PRO A 19 -4.87 21.90 1.32
CA PRO A 19 -4.06 20.70 1.47
C PRO A 19 -3.60 20.23 0.08
N THR A 20 -2.31 20.38 -0.20
CA THR A 20 -1.68 19.77 -1.38
C THR A 20 -1.53 18.28 -1.11
N ILE A 21 -2.36 17.47 -1.76
CA ILE A 21 -2.24 16.01 -1.71
C ILE A 21 -1.01 15.63 -2.55
N VAL A 22 0.16 15.57 -1.90
CA VAL A 22 1.38 15.05 -2.49
C VAL A 22 1.45 13.56 -2.17
N ASP A 23 1.04 12.71 -3.11
CA ASP A 23 1.26 11.27 -3.01
C ASP A 23 2.73 10.96 -3.40
N ALA A 24 3.58 10.74 -2.40
CA ALA A 24 4.99 10.38 -2.61
C ALA A 24 5.20 8.90 -2.98
N GLN A 25 4.15 8.07 -2.90
CA GLN A 25 4.22 6.63 -3.14
C GLN A 25 3.26 6.21 -4.25
N VAL A 26 3.75 5.35 -5.15
CA VAL A 26 2.91 4.70 -6.15
C VAL A 26 1.92 3.80 -5.44
N ARG A 27 0.63 4.14 -5.53
CA ARG A 27 -0.44 3.24 -5.09
C ARG A 27 -0.53 2.08 -6.08
N ALA A 28 -0.42 0.85 -5.60
CA ALA A 28 -0.64 -0.32 -6.43
C ALA A 28 -2.07 -0.29 -7.01
N ILE A 29 -2.20 -0.67 -8.29
CA ILE A 29 -3.51 -0.80 -8.94
C ILE A 29 -4.18 -2.04 -8.36
N TYR A 30 -5.10 -1.84 -7.42
CA TYR A 30 -5.92 -2.91 -6.88
C TYR A 30 -7.24 -2.98 -7.65
N ASP A 31 -7.67 -4.19 -7.95
CA ASP A 31 -9.05 -4.45 -8.34
C ASP A 31 -9.97 -3.99 -7.19
N GLN A 32 -10.94 -3.12 -7.48
CA GLN A 32 -11.94 -2.62 -6.53
C GLN A 32 -13.35 -3.16 -6.84
N GLY A 33 -13.46 -4.12 -7.76
CA GLY A 33 -14.73 -4.75 -8.11
C GLY A 33 -15.23 -5.77 -7.09
N SER A 34 -16.37 -6.39 -7.39
CA SER A 34 -16.99 -7.43 -6.54
C SER A 34 -16.07 -8.62 -6.26
N SER A 35 -15.19 -8.95 -7.21
CA SER A 35 -14.22 -10.04 -7.07
C SER A 35 -13.20 -9.74 -5.96
N ALA A 36 -12.74 -8.49 -5.85
CA ALA A 36 -11.81 -8.06 -4.81
C ALA A 36 -12.48 -8.00 -3.44
N LEU A 37 -13.71 -7.48 -3.37
CA LEU A 37 -14.51 -7.49 -2.14
C LEU A 37 -14.72 -8.93 -1.63
N THR A 38 -15.05 -9.86 -2.53
CA THR A 38 -15.21 -11.28 -2.18
C THR A 38 -13.93 -11.87 -1.58
N ARG A 39 -12.76 -11.60 -2.19
CA ARG A 39 -11.47 -12.03 -1.63
C ARG A 39 -11.16 -11.38 -0.27
N GLN A 40 -11.52 -10.11 -0.07
CA GLN A 40 -11.37 -9.44 1.22
C GLN A 40 -12.23 -10.09 2.30
N LEU A 41 -13.49 -10.39 1.99
CA LEU A 41 -14.39 -11.09 2.92
C LEU A 41 -13.87 -12.50 3.25
N GLN A 42 -13.37 -13.25 2.26
CA GLN A 42 -12.76 -14.57 2.49
C GLN A 42 -11.56 -14.51 3.42
N ARG A 43 -10.74 -13.46 3.36
CA ARG A 43 -9.61 -13.25 4.28
C ARG A 43 -10.03 -13.01 5.73
N LEU A 44 -11.24 -12.49 5.98
CA LEU A 44 -11.75 -12.32 7.34
C LEU A 44 -12.11 -13.64 8.03
N GLN A 45 -12.28 -14.72 7.25
CA GLN A 45 -12.65 -16.05 7.77
C GLN A 45 -11.46 -16.83 8.35
N THR A 46 -10.25 -16.27 8.31
CA THR A 46 -9.03 -16.91 8.81
C THR A 46 -8.14 -15.93 9.55
N THR A 47 -7.45 -16.41 10.58
CA THR A 47 -6.40 -15.68 11.29
C THR A 47 -5.01 -16.21 10.95
N ALA A 48 -4.91 -17.18 10.04
CA ALA A 48 -3.65 -17.81 9.67
C ALA A 48 -2.68 -16.77 9.09
N SER A 49 -1.44 -16.81 9.57
CA SER A 49 -0.32 -16.02 9.06
C SER A 49 0.86 -16.90 8.74
N VAL A 50 1.50 -16.64 7.61
CA VAL A 50 2.65 -17.38 7.10
C VAL A 50 3.75 -16.38 6.77
N LEU A 51 4.94 -16.64 7.31
CA LEU A 51 6.16 -15.92 6.96
C LEU A 51 7.11 -16.91 6.31
N HIS A 52 7.33 -16.76 5.01
CA HIS A 52 8.35 -17.51 4.28
C HIS A 52 9.68 -16.76 4.37
N THR A 53 10.77 -17.43 4.70
CA THR A 53 12.08 -16.80 4.92
C THR A 53 13.12 -17.42 3.98
N GLY A 54 13.89 -16.59 3.29
CA GLY A 54 15.00 -17.01 2.43
C GLY A 54 16.27 -16.19 2.67
N ALA A 55 17.41 -16.69 2.20
CA ALA A 55 18.68 -15.98 2.38
C ALA A 55 18.79 -14.82 1.36
N HIS A 56 18.39 -15.08 0.13
CA HIS A 56 18.45 -14.16 -1.00
C HIS A 56 17.05 -13.92 -1.58
N PRO A 57 16.82 -12.80 -2.29
CA PRO A 57 15.52 -12.50 -2.88
C PRO A 57 15.06 -13.51 -3.94
N ASP A 58 15.92 -14.38 -4.47
CA ASP A 58 15.60 -15.41 -5.46
C ASP A 58 15.29 -16.80 -4.87
N ASP A 59 15.44 -16.98 -3.56
CA ASP A 59 15.15 -18.25 -2.85
C ASP A 59 13.64 -18.53 -2.66
N GLU A 60 12.78 -17.65 -3.16
CA GLU A 60 11.34 -17.67 -2.92
C GLU A 60 10.58 -18.75 -3.72
N ASP A 61 9.70 -19.50 -3.05
CA ASP A 61 8.71 -20.34 -3.75
C ASP A 61 7.42 -19.55 -4.03
N SER A 62 7.34 -19.00 -5.25
CA SER A 62 6.18 -18.23 -5.72
C SER A 62 4.87 -19.02 -5.72
N ALA A 63 4.91 -20.33 -5.98
CA ALA A 63 3.70 -21.17 -6.00
C ALA A 63 3.17 -21.38 -4.58
N LEU A 64 4.07 -21.64 -3.63
CA LEU A 64 3.76 -21.76 -2.22
C LEU A 64 3.16 -20.44 -1.67
N ILE A 65 3.77 -19.30 -1.98
CA ILE A 65 3.27 -17.98 -1.56
C ILE A 65 1.87 -17.73 -2.13
N ALA A 66 1.66 -18.02 -3.42
CA ALA A 66 0.36 -17.84 -4.06
C ALA A 66 -0.71 -18.77 -3.44
N TYR A 67 -0.36 -20.01 -3.11
CA TYR A 67 -1.26 -20.96 -2.46
C TYR A 67 -1.75 -20.43 -1.11
N HIS A 68 -0.82 -19.99 -0.23
CA HIS A 68 -1.18 -19.46 1.07
C HIS A 68 -1.99 -18.16 0.96
N ALA A 69 -1.61 -17.25 0.06
CA ALA A 69 -2.26 -15.95 -0.08
C ALA A 69 -3.64 -15.99 -0.77
N ARG A 70 -3.81 -16.86 -1.78
CA ARG A 70 -5.01 -16.92 -2.64
C ARG A 70 -5.94 -18.07 -2.32
N ARG A 71 -5.40 -19.26 -2.02
CA ARG A 71 -6.22 -20.44 -1.77
C ARG A 71 -6.59 -20.56 -0.30
N MET A 72 -5.62 -20.35 0.59
CA MET A 72 -5.84 -20.44 2.04
C MET A 72 -6.28 -19.11 2.66
N SER A 73 -6.26 -18.02 1.88
CA SER A 73 -6.57 -16.65 2.35
C SER A 73 -5.73 -16.20 3.55
N ALA A 74 -4.57 -16.81 3.77
CA ALA A 74 -3.68 -16.52 4.89
C ALA A 74 -2.91 -15.22 4.66
N ARG A 75 -2.62 -14.49 5.74
CA ARG A 75 -1.71 -13.35 5.70
C ARG A 75 -0.30 -13.88 5.41
N THR A 76 0.17 -13.70 4.18
CA THR A 76 1.42 -14.28 3.70
C THR A 76 2.43 -13.16 3.44
N ALA A 77 3.65 -13.32 3.94
CA ALA A 77 4.78 -12.44 3.67
C ALA A 77 6.03 -13.26 3.35
N TYR A 78 6.92 -12.70 2.53
CA TYR A 78 8.26 -13.23 2.28
C TYR A 78 9.30 -12.28 2.89
N LEU A 79 10.30 -12.84 3.55
CA LEU A 79 11.43 -12.11 4.12
C LEU A 79 12.73 -12.70 3.56
N SER A 80 13.41 -11.91 2.73
CA SER A 80 14.80 -12.15 2.37
C SER A 80 15.72 -11.54 3.43
N LEU A 81 16.68 -12.32 3.91
CA LEU A 81 17.67 -11.85 4.89
C LEU A 81 18.72 -10.91 4.28
N THR A 82 18.87 -10.94 2.95
CA THR A 82 19.79 -10.06 2.22
C THR A 82 19.06 -9.27 1.13
N ARG A 83 19.71 -8.21 0.63
CA ARG A 83 19.26 -7.50 -0.58
C ARG A 83 19.62 -8.26 -1.87
N GLY A 84 20.37 -9.37 -1.79
CA GLY A 84 20.91 -10.06 -2.97
C GLY A 84 22.09 -9.33 -3.61
N SER A 85 23.00 -8.78 -2.80
CA SER A 85 24.22 -8.09 -3.28
C SER A 85 25.42 -9.02 -3.45
N GLY A 86 25.17 -10.32 -3.64
CA GLY A 86 26.21 -11.30 -3.94
C GLY A 86 26.88 -11.03 -5.27
#